data_AF-A0A947ZWD3-F1
#
_entry.id   AF-A0A947ZWD3-F1
#
_cell.length_a   1.000
_cell.length_b   1.000
_cell.length_c   1.000
_cell.angle_alpha   90.00
_cell.angle_beta   90.00
_cell.angle_gamma   90.00
#
_symmetry.space_group_name_H-M   'P 1'
#
loop_
_entity.id
_entity.type
_entity.pdbx_description
1 polymer ?
#
loop_
_entity_poly.entity_id
_entity_poly.type
_entity_poly.pdbx_seq_one_letter_code
_entity_poly.pdbx_strand_id
1 'polypeptide(L)'
;YSRKFKEIGRKVRLVACIDGLKINHKVQDYYGEQVKKLLDGTIICFARYGKDPMARMTVRTSSRKVKFDINIYDTREQATEAVEKIK
;
A
#
# COMPACT_ATOMS: atom_id res chain seq x y z
N TYR A 1 -12.47 0.18 0.62
CA TYR A 1 -11.67 0.32 -0.61
C TYR A 1 -12.18 -0.55 -1.76
N SER A 2 -12.44 -1.85 -1.57
CA SER A 2 -12.85 -2.77 -2.65
C SER A 2 -14.05 -2.32 -3.50
N ARG A 3 -15.14 -1.84 -2.87
CA ARG A 3 -16.34 -1.37 -3.59
C ARG A 3 -16.05 -0.20 -4.55
N LYS A 4 -15.28 0.80 -4.08
CA LYS A 4 -14.87 1.95 -4.91
C LYS A 4 -14.03 1.54 -6.11
N PHE A 5 -13.11 0.58 -5.95
CA PHE A 5 -12.32 0.10 -7.09
C PHE A 5 -13.14 -0.73 -8.08
N LYS A 6 -14.15 -1.48 -7.61
CA LYS A 6 -15.11 -2.15 -8.50
C LYS A 6 -15.92 -1.15 -9.33
N GLU A 7 -16.36 -0.04 -8.73
CA GLU A 7 -17.09 1.03 -9.42
C GLU A 7 -16.23 1.74 -10.47
N ILE A 8 -14.92 1.92 -10.21
CA ILE A 8 -13.99 2.51 -11.18
C ILE A 8 -13.81 1.62 -12.42
N GLY A 9 -13.99 0.30 -12.30
CA GLY A 9 -14.01 -0.63 -13.44
C GLY A 9 -12.68 -0.76 -14.21
N ARG A 10 -11.61 -0.09 -13.77
CA ARG A 10 -10.28 -0.12 -14.38
C ARG A 10 -9.20 -0.28 -13.32
N LYS A 11 -8.06 -0.84 -13.72
CA LYS A 11 -6.87 -0.86 -12.85
C LYS A 11 -6.40 0.57 -12.59
N VAL A 12 -6.07 0.88 -11.34
CA VAL A 12 -5.68 2.24 -10.94
C VAL A 12 -4.27 2.30 -10.37
N ARG A 13 -3.69 3.50 -10.42
CA ARG A 13 -2.47 3.85 -9.69
C ARG A 13 -2.85 4.42 -8.33
N LEU A 14 -2.22 3.96 -7.25
CA LEU A 14 -2.54 4.35 -5.88
C LEU A 14 -1.33 4.96 -5.17
N VAL A 15 -1.56 6.09 -4.50
CA VAL A 15 -0.61 6.70 -3.55
C VAL A 15 -1.32 6.86 -2.22
N ALA A 16 -0.76 6.35 -1.12
CA ALA A 16 -1.38 6.46 0.21
C ALA A 16 -0.41 6.98 1.28
N CYS A 17 -0.91 7.90 2.12
CA CYS A 17 -0.24 8.25 3.37
C CYS A 17 -0.44 7.10 4.38
N ILE A 18 0.64 6.69 5.05
CA ILE A 18 0.58 5.64 6.08
C ILE A 18 0.81 6.17 7.50
N ASP A 19 1.01 7.48 7.69
CA ASP A 19 1.24 8.04 9.02
C ASP A 19 0.08 7.76 9.97
N GLY A 20 0.41 7.34 11.19
CA GLY A 20 -0.58 6.95 12.20
C GLY A 20 -1.23 5.59 11.96
N LEU A 21 -0.80 4.82 10.94
CA LEU A 21 -1.30 3.47 10.71
C LEU A 21 -0.82 2.53 11.82
N LYS A 22 -1.76 2.14 12.68
CA LYS A 22 -1.54 1.18 13.76
C LYS A 22 -2.19 -0.15 13.39
N ILE A 23 -1.37 -1.16 13.17
CA ILE A 23 -1.84 -2.53 12.91
C ILE A 23 -1.41 -3.39 14.09
N ASN A 24 -2.38 -4.03 14.74
CA ASN A 24 -2.09 -4.99 15.79
C ASN A 24 -1.48 -6.25 15.18
N HIS A 25 -0.45 -6.81 15.82
CA HIS A 25 0.23 -8.04 15.38
C HIS A 25 -0.74 -9.18 15.07
N LYS A 26 -1.83 -9.33 15.85
CA LYS A 26 -2.83 -10.40 15.66
C LYS A 26 -3.56 -10.33 14.32
N VAL A 27 -3.67 -9.14 13.73
CA VAL A 27 -4.40 -8.91 12.47
C VAL A 27 -3.47 -8.53 11.31
N GLN A 28 -2.15 -8.57 11.55
CA GLN A 28 -1.16 -8.12 10.58
C GLN A 28 -1.13 -9.01 9.32
N ASP A 29 -1.33 -10.31 9.50
CA ASP A 29 -1.37 -11.28 8.41
C ASP A 29 -2.64 -11.11 7.58
N TYR A 30 -3.79 -10.97 8.26
CA TYR A 30 -5.07 -10.63 7.63
C TYR A 30 -4.97 -9.33 6.82
N TYR A 31 -4.38 -8.28 7.40
CA TYR A 31 -4.19 -7.02 6.69
C TYR A 31 -3.33 -7.21 5.43
N GLY A 32 -2.20 -7.90 5.53
CA GLY A 32 -1.32 -8.16 4.40
C GLY A 32 -2.04 -8.90 3.27
N GLU A 33 -2.82 -9.93 3.59
CA GLU A 33 -3.59 -10.70 2.61
C GLU A 33 -4.69 -9.88 1.93
N GLN A 34 -5.44 -9.07 2.70
CA GLN A 34 -6.49 -8.23 2.14
C GLN A 34 -5.91 -7.16 1.22
N VAL A 35 -4.77 -6.57 1.61
CA VAL A 35 -4.04 -5.62 0.77
C VAL A 35 -3.57 -6.30 -0.51
N LYS A 36 -2.98 -7.49 -0.43
CA LYS A 36 -2.57 -8.25 -1.62
C LYS A 36 -3.74 -8.56 -2.56
N LYS A 37 -4.85 -9.09 -2.05
CA LYS A 37 -6.07 -9.38 -2.84
C LYS A 37 -6.63 -8.13 -3.53
N LEU A 38 -6.62 -6.99 -2.85
CA LEU A 38 -7.05 -5.71 -3.40
C LEU A 38 -6.13 -5.24 -4.54
N LEU A 39 -4.83 -5.49 -4.40
CA LEU A 39 -3.83 -5.05 -5.36
C LEU A 39 -3.84 -5.92 -6.62
N ASP A 40 -3.84 -7.24 -6.47
CA ASP A 40 -3.79 -8.21 -7.58
C ASP A 40 -4.95 -8.01 -8.58
N GLY A 41 -6.14 -7.65 -8.08
CA GLY A 41 -7.33 -7.49 -8.92
C GLY A 41 -7.53 -6.10 -9.52
N THR A 42 -6.98 -5.04 -8.92
CA THR A 42 -7.49 -3.67 -9.17
C THR A 42 -6.45 -2.57 -9.26
N ILE A 43 -5.17 -2.85 -9.01
CA ILE A 43 -4.16 -1.81 -8.89
C ILE A 43 -2.96 -2.12 -9.80
N ILE A 44 -2.58 -1.14 -10.63
CA ILE A 44 -1.41 -1.20 -11.51
C ILE A 44 -0.13 -1.02 -10.69
N CYS A 45 -0.16 -0.03 -9.80
CA CYS A 45 0.97 0.34 -8.96
C CYS A 45 0.48 0.95 -7.65
N PHE A 46 1.18 0.64 -6.56
CA PHE A 46 0.91 1.20 -5.24
C PHE A 46 2.20 1.73 -4.61
N ALA A 47 2.25 3.04 -4.38
CA ALA A 47 3.25 3.65 -3.53
C ALA A 47 2.63 4.19 -2.24
N ARG A 48 3.44 4.22 -1.20
CA ARG A 48 3.07 4.71 0.13
C ARG A 48 4.06 5.77 0.55
N TYR A 49 3.62 6.73 1.34
CA TYR A 49 4.50 7.72 1.94
C TYR A 49 4.14 7.97 3.40
N GLY A 50 5.11 8.40 4.19
CA GLY A 50 4.90 8.73 5.59
C GLY A 50 6.20 8.92 6.34
N LYS A 51 6.17 9.75 7.39
CA LYS A 51 7.31 10.04 8.26
C LYS A 51 7.29 9.23 9.55
N ASP A 52 6.17 8.60 9.91
CA ASP A 52 6.03 7.79 11.13
C ASP A 52 6.85 6.49 11.01
N PRO A 53 7.94 6.32 11.78
CA PRO A 53 8.79 5.13 11.71
C PRO A 53 8.03 3.84 12.06
N MET A 54 7.09 3.91 13.01
CA MET A 54 6.31 2.76 13.45
C MET A 54 5.33 2.31 12.38
N ALA A 55 4.63 3.24 11.75
CA ALA A 55 3.76 2.93 10.63
C ALA A 55 4.54 2.33 9.45
N ARG A 56 5.69 2.93 9.09
CA ARG A 56 6.58 2.42 8.05
C ARG A 56 7.01 0.98 8.35
N MET A 57 7.49 0.71 9.57
CA MET A 57 7.93 -0.63 9.98
C MET A 57 6.78 -1.65 9.91
N THR A 58 5.60 -1.24 10.37
CA THR A 58 4.40 -2.08 10.38
C THR A 58 4.01 -2.53 8.97
N VAL A 59 3.98 -1.58 8.02
CA VAL A 59 3.68 -1.85 6.60
C VAL A 59 4.78 -2.69 5.95
N ARG A 60 6.06 -2.43 6.26
CA ARG A 60 7.17 -3.26 5.76
C ARG A 60 6.99 -4.70 6.19
N THR A 61 6.73 -4.91 7.47
CA THR A 61 6.61 -6.25 8.06
C THR A 61 5.41 -7.00 7.48
N SER A 62 4.24 -6.37 7.39
CA SER A 62 3.05 -7.00 6.80
C SER A 62 3.24 -7.33 5.31
N SER A 63 3.88 -6.44 4.55
CA SER A 63 4.15 -6.66 3.12
C SER A 63 5.14 -7.81 2.89
N ARG A 64 6.20 -7.90 3.71
CA ARG A 64 7.18 -9.01 3.62
C ARG A 64 6.53 -10.38 3.83
N LYS A 65 5.64 -10.50 4.81
CA LYS A 65 4.95 -11.77 5.10
C LYS A 65 4.16 -12.31 3.91
N VAL A 66 3.61 -11.43 3.09
CA VAL A 66 2.83 -11.81 1.89
C VAL A 66 3.63 -11.75 0.58
N LYS A 67 4.96 -11.59 0.67
CA LYS A 67 5.91 -11.46 -0.45
C LYS A 67 5.50 -10.37 -1.44
N PHE A 68 5.15 -9.20 -0.91
CA PHE A 68 4.70 -8.05 -1.70
C PHE A 68 5.73 -6.92 -1.70
N ASP A 69 5.83 -6.20 -2.82
CA ASP A 69 6.78 -5.10 -3.00
C ASP A 69 6.53 -3.91 -2.07
N ILE A 70 7.63 -3.37 -1.56
CA ILE A 70 7.62 -2.38 -0.49
C ILE A 70 8.04 -1.03 -1.06
N ASN A 71 7.07 -0.31 -1.62
CA ASN A 71 7.27 1.04 -2.11
C ASN A 71 6.82 2.04 -1.04
N ILE A 72 7.72 2.41 -0.13
CA ILE A 72 7.46 3.38 0.96
C ILE A 72 8.49 4.51 0.91
N TYR A 73 8.03 5.71 0.60
CA TYR A 73 8.82 6.93 0.42
C TYR A 73 8.64 7.89 1.60
N ASP A 74 9.49 8.90 1.70
CA ASP A 74 9.43 9.85 2.82
C ASP A 74 8.43 10.97 2.55
N THR A 75 8.23 11.33 1.28
CA THR A 75 7.28 12.38 0.88
C THR A 75 6.24 11.90 -0.14
N ARG A 76 5.15 12.66 -0.25
CA ARG A 76 4.09 12.39 -1.22
C ARG A 76 4.59 12.53 -2.66
N GLU A 77 5.45 13.50 -2.89
CA GLU A 77 6.01 13.82 -4.22
C GLU A 77 6.83 12.64 -4.72
N GLN A 78 7.74 12.11 -3.90
CA GLN A 78 8.52 10.92 -4.22
C GLN A 78 7.64 9.70 -4.53
N ALA A 79 6.59 9.48 -3.73
CA ALA A 79 5.66 8.38 -3.95
C ALA A 79 4.85 8.55 -5.24
N THR A 80 4.48 9.78 -5.59
CA THR A 80 3.72 10.08 -6.81
C THR A 80 4.59 9.87 -8.04
N GLU A 81 5.81 10.43 -8.04
CA GLU A 81 6.78 10.28 -9.12
C GLU A 81 7.12 8.80 -9.39
N ALA A 82 7.28 8.01 -8.32
CA ALA A 82 7.54 6.57 -8.45
C ALA A 82 6.39 5.82 -9.15
N VAL A 83 5.14 6.18 -8.84
CA VAL A 83 3.95 5.56 -9.43
C VAL A 83 3.75 5.97 -10.88
N GLU A 84 4.14 7.20 -11.24
CA GLU A 84 4.08 7.71 -12.62
C GLU A 84 5.14 7.08 -13.53
N LYS A 85 6.35 6.79 -13.00
CA LYS A 85 7.44 6.14 -13.75
C LYS A 85 7.16 4.67 -14.09
N ILE A 86 6.23 4.03 -13.39
CA ILE A 86 5.83 2.64 -13.63
C ILE A 86 4.81 2.63 -14.78
N LYS A 87 5.31 2.30 -15.98
CA LYS A 87 4.54 2.13 -17.22
C LYS A 87 3.66 0.87 -17.16
#